data_AF-A0A2J8XLI1-F1
#
_entry.id   AF-A0A2J8XLI1-F1
#
_cell.length_a   1.000
_cell.length_b   1.000
_cell.length_c   1.000
_cell.angle_alpha   90.00
_cell.angle_beta   90.00
_cell.angle_gamma   90.00
#
_symmetry.space_group_name_H-M   'P 1'
#
loop_
_entity.id
_entity.type
_entity.pdbx_description
1 polymer ?
#
loop_
_entity_poly.entity_id
_entity_poly.type
_entity_poly.pdbx_seq_one_letter_code
_entity_poly.pdbx_strand_id
1 'polypeptide(L)'
;VEMNRLPGGNEVGMVAFKMRFKTQEYPEGRDVIVIGNDITFRIGSFGPGEDLLYLRASEMARAEGIPKIYVAANSGARIGMAEEIKHMFHVAWVDPEDPHKIHDHGYHREG
;
A
#
# COMPACT_ATOMS: atom_id res chain seq x y z
N VAL A 1 1.28 -13.87 11.93
CA VAL A 1 0.37 -14.93 12.43
C VAL A 1 -0.34 -15.51 11.23
N GLU A 2 -0.35 -16.84 11.09
CA GLU A 2 -1.14 -17.51 10.06
C GLU A 2 -2.61 -17.52 10.52
N MET A 3 -3.52 -17.19 9.62
CA MET A 3 -4.93 -17.04 9.95
C MET A 3 -5.80 -17.75 8.92
N ASN A 4 -6.77 -18.52 9.41
CA ASN A 4 -7.83 -19.05 8.56
C ASN A 4 -9.04 -18.10 8.67
N ARG A 5 -9.22 -17.26 7.64
CA ARG A 5 -10.25 -16.22 7.59
C ARG A 5 -10.96 -16.26 6.24
N LEU A 6 -12.16 -15.67 6.17
CA LEU A 6 -12.91 -15.56 4.92
C LEU A 6 -12.12 -14.76 3.87
N PRO A 7 -12.17 -15.16 2.58
CA PRO A 7 -11.60 -14.37 1.49
C PRO A 7 -12.21 -12.96 1.43
N GLY A 8 -11.40 -11.98 1.00
CA GLY A 8 -11.83 -10.57 0.86
C GLY A 8 -11.90 -9.77 2.17
N GLY A 9 -11.61 -10.38 3.32
CA GLY A 9 -11.54 -9.68 4.60
C GLY A 9 -10.25 -8.88 4.83
N ASN A 10 -9.47 -8.56 3.79
CA ASN A 10 -8.23 -7.79 3.91
C ASN A 10 -8.51 -6.31 4.18
N GLU A 11 -7.88 -5.76 5.20
CA GLU A 11 -7.97 -4.34 5.56
C GLU A 11 -6.91 -3.48 4.86
N VAL A 12 -6.00 -4.12 4.14
CA VAL A 12 -4.94 -3.50 3.33
C VAL A 12 -4.96 -4.09 1.92
N GLY A 13 -4.45 -3.35 0.94
CA GLY A 13 -4.39 -3.74 -0.47
C GLY A 13 -3.29 -4.75 -0.81
N MET A 14 -2.90 -5.59 0.15
CA MET A 14 -1.88 -6.62 0.01
C MET A 14 -2.34 -7.88 0.74
N VAL A 15 -2.10 -9.04 0.12
CA VAL A 15 -2.35 -10.36 0.71
C VAL A 15 -1.10 -11.22 0.62
N ALA A 16 -0.93 -12.12 1.59
CA ALA A 16 0.14 -13.10 1.56
C ALA A 16 -0.37 -14.47 2.03
N PHE A 17 0.16 -15.51 1.41
CA PHE A 17 -0.16 -16.90 1.70
C PHE A 17 1.13 -17.69 1.88
N LYS A 18 1.18 -18.55 2.89
CA LYS A 18 2.15 -19.64 2.97
C LYS A 18 1.47 -20.87 2.38
N MET A 19 2.03 -21.41 1.30
CA MET A 19 1.43 -22.50 0.55
C MET A 19 2.40 -23.67 0.44
N ARG A 20 1.89 -24.89 0.60
CA ARG A 20 2.65 -26.12 0.33
C ARG A 20 2.20 -26.72 -0.99
N PHE A 21 3.11 -26.75 -1.97
CA PHE A 21 2.84 -27.33 -3.29
C PHE A 21 3.51 -28.68 -3.42
N LYS A 22 2.78 -29.70 -3.88
CA LYS A 22 3.36 -30.97 -4.33
C LYS A 22 3.64 -30.87 -5.83
N THR A 23 4.88 -31.11 -6.23
CA THR A 23 5.29 -31.14 -7.64
C THR A 23 5.95 -32.47 -7.95
N GLN A 24 6.23 -32.75 -9.22
CA GLN A 24 6.92 -33.98 -9.59
C GLN A 24 8.33 -34.07 -8.97
N GLU A 25 9.01 -32.93 -8.88
CA GLU A 25 10.33 -32.79 -8.26
C GLU A 25 10.28 -32.81 -6.73
N TYR A 26 9.13 -32.44 -6.15
CA TYR A 26 8.89 -32.44 -4.70
C TYR A 26 7.55 -33.14 -4.35
N PRO A 27 7.49 -34.48 -4.42
CA PRO A 27 6.25 -35.23 -4.12
C PRO A 27 5.77 -35.07 -2.67
N GLU A 28 6.72 -34.91 -1.74
CA GLU A 28 6.43 -34.63 -0.32
C GLU A 28 5.99 -33.16 -0.07
N GLY A 29 6.14 -32.34 -1.10
CA GLY A 29 5.77 -30.94 -1.12
C GLY A 29 6.89 -29.98 -0.72
N ARG A 30 6.76 -28.74 -1.17
CA ARG A 30 7.63 -27.61 -0.86
C ARG A 30 6.79 -26.41 -0.43
N ASP A 31 7.25 -25.74 0.62
CA ASP A 31 6.63 -24.51 1.11
C ASP A 31 7.11 -23.30 0.31
N VAL A 32 6.21 -22.35 0.07
CA VAL A 32 6.44 -21.11 -0.68
C VAL A 32 5.63 -19.99 -0.04
N ILE A 33 6.18 -18.78 0.01
CA ILE A 33 5.43 -17.57 0.35
C ILE A 33 4.97 -16.90 -0.95
N VAL A 34 3.67 -16.72 -1.10
CA VAL A 34 3.07 -15.99 -2.22
C VAL A 34 2.51 -14.67 -1.70
N ILE A 35 2.91 -13.56 -2.31
CA ILE A 35 2.44 -12.21 -1.97
C ILE A 35 1.79 -11.61 -3.22
N GLY A 36 0.68 -10.88 -3.07
CA GLY A 36 0.04 -10.19 -4.18
C GLY A 36 -0.67 -8.92 -3.73
N ASN A 37 -0.67 -7.91 -4.61
CA ASN A 37 -1.52 -6.75 -4.42
C ASN A 37 -2.98 -7.14 -4.70
N ASP A 38 -3.89 -6.50 -3.97
CA ASP A 38 -5.29 -6.47 -4.33
C ASP A 38 -5.57 -5.20 -5.15
N ILE A 39 -5.69 -5.37 -6.48
CA ILE A 39 -5.94 -4.24 -7.40
C ILE A 39 -7.28 -3.55 -7.11
N THR A 40 -8.23 -4.25 -6.49
CA THR A 40 -9.55 -3.71 -6.16
C THR A 40 -9.50 -2.79 -4.95
N PHE A 41 -8.46 -2.91 -4.12
CA PHE A 41 -8.24 -2.08 -2.95
C PHE A 41 -7.32 -0.90 -3.31
N ARG A 42 -7.89 0.30 -3.41
CA ARG A 42 -7.15 1.55 -3.70
C ARG A 42 -6.16 1.38 -4.86
N ILE A 43 -6.63 0.81 -5.97
CA ILE A 43 -5.86 0.54 -7.21
C ILE A 43 -4.54 -0.22 -6.98
N GLY A 44 -4.50 -1.09 -5.95
CA GLY A 44 -3.31 -1.84 -5.55
C GLY A 44 -2.15 -0.97 -5.07
N SER A 45 -2.41 0.28 -4.65
CA SER A 45 -1.35 1.21 -4.22
C SER A 45 -0.69 0.79 -2.89
N PHE A 46 0.61 1.03 -2.79
CA PHE A 46 1.41 0.75 -1.61
C PHE A 46 1.30 1.88 -0.58
N GLY A 47 0.65 1.60 0.55
CA GLY A 47 0.79 2.42 1.75
C GLY A 47 1.51 1.67 2.87
N PRO A 48 1.65 2.29 4.05
CA PRO A 48 2.43 1.72 5.15
C PRO A 48 1.96 0.33 5.61
N GLY A 49 0.66 0.04 5.55
CA GLY A 49 0.11 -1.27 5.90
C GLY A 49 0.46 -2.35 4.88
N GLU A 50 0.37 -2.02 3.60
CA GLU A 50 0.76 -2.91 2.49
C GLU A 50 2.27 -3.19 2.51
N ASP A 51 3.08 -2.14 2.71
CA ASP A 51 4.54 -2.24 2.84
C ASP A 51 4.94 -3.13 4.02
N LEU A 52 4.29 -2.97 5.17
CA LEU A 52 4.58 -3.76 6.36
C LEU A 52 4.26 -5.25 6.13
N LEU A 53 3.12 -5.56 5.50
CA LEU A 53 2.77 -6.95 5.18
C LEU A 53 3.79 -7.56 4.22
N TYR A 54 4.16 -6.83 3.16
CA TYR A 54 5.18 -7.27 2.20
C TYR A 54 6.54 -7.52 2.88
N LEU A 55 6.95 -6.61 3.75
CA LEU A 55 8.21 -6.71 4.51
C LEU A 55 8.21 -7.96 5.39
N ARG A 56 7.19 -8.15 6.24
CA ARG A 56 7.13 -9.27 7.18
C ARG A 56 7.02 -10.62 6.47
N ALA A 57 6.24 -10.72 5.41
CA ALA A 57 6.17 -11.93 4.60
C ALA A 57 7.51 -12.23 3.90
N SER A 58 8.23 -11.19 3.45
CA SER A 58 9.57 -11.34 2.87
C SER A 58 10.63 -11.74 3.91
N GLU A 59 10.55 -11.22 5.14
CA GLU A 59 11.40 -11.63 6.26
C GLU A 59 11.19 -13.11 6.61
N MET A 60 9.93 -13.56 6.65
CA MET A 60 9.58 -14.96 6.89
C MET A 60 10.18 -15.88 5.81
N ALA A 61 9.99 -15.55 4.53
CA ALA A 61 10.56 -16.34 3.44
C ALA A 61 12.09 -16.49 3.55
N ARG A 62 12.79 -15.40 3.90
CA ARG A 62 14.25 -15.43 4.13
C ARG A 62 14.64 -16.25 5.35
N ALA A 63 13.93 -16.09 6.47
CA ALA A 63 14.23 -16.79 7.71
C ALA A 63 14.05 -18.31 7.57
N GLU A 64 13.04 -18.74 6.80
CA GLU A 64 12.78 -20.16 6.55
C GLU A 64 13.56 -20.73 5.35
N GLY A 65 14.23 -19.87 4.57
CA GLY A 65 14.97 -20.30 3.38
C GLY A 65 14.07 -20.81 2.24
N ILE A 66 12.82 -20.37 2.17
CA ILE A 66 11.82 -20.81 1.19
C ILE A 66 11.60 -19.76 0.08
N PRO A 67 11.20 -20.19 -1.14
CA PRO A 67 10.93 -19.25 -2.23
C PRO A 67 9.84 -18.24 -1.89
N LYS A 68 10.01 -17.02 -2.40
CA LYS A 68 9.00 -15.96 -2.38
C LYS A 68 8.55 -15.64 -3.80
N ILE A 69 7.26 -15.75 -4.07
CA ILE A 69 6.62 -15.37 -5.33
C ILE A 69 5.82 -14.09 -5.09
N TYR A 70 5.97 -13.12 -5.99
CA TYR A 70 5.22 -11.87 -5.94
C TYR A 70 4.42 -11.66 -7.23
N VAL A 71 3.10 -11.55 -7.09
CA VAL A 71 2.17 -11.26 -8.19
C VAL A 71 1.87 -9.77 -8.19
N ALA A 72 2.47 -9.05 -9.14
CA ALA A 72 2.40 -7.60 -9.21
C ALA A 72 1.21 -7.14 -10.07
N ALA A 73 0.24 -6.49 -9.43
CA ALA A 73 -0.82 -5.74 -10.07
C ALA A 73 -1.11 -4.49 -9.23
N ASN A 74 -0.38 -3.40 -9.48
CA ASN A 74 -0.39 -2.21 -8.65
C ASN A 74 -0.16 -0.93 -9.44
N SER A 75 -0.34 0.20 -8.75
CA SER A 75 -0.13 1.56 -9.23
C SER A 75 1.06 2.27 -8.57
N GLY A 76 1.95 1.52 -7.90
CA GLY A 76 3.07 2.07 -7.14
C GLY A 76 2.68 2.65 -5.78
N ALA A 77 3.45 3.64 -5.31
CA ALA A 77 3.25 4.26 -4.01
C ALA A 77 1.91 4.99 -3.92
N ARG A 78 1.24 4.88 -2.76
CA ARG A 78 0.02 5.61 -2.48
C ARG A 78 0.34 7.09 -2.29
N ILE A 79 -0.18 7.91 -3.19
CA ILE A 79 -0.09 9.36 -3.11
C ILE A 79 -1.39 9.89 -2.51
N GLY A 80 -1.29 10.80 -1.55
CA GLY A 80 -2.43 11.46 -0.93
C GLY A 80 -2.06 12.85 -0.41
N MET A 81 -3.05 13.73 -0.33
CA MET A 81 -2.96 15.02 0.35
C MET A 81 -3.77 14.96 1.66
N ALA A 82 -3.48 15.84 2.61
CA ALA A 82 -4.29 16.01 3.82
C ALA A 82 -5.64 16.65 3.45
N GLU A 83 -6.64 15.81 3.19
CA GLU A 83 -7.95 16.25 2.70
C GLU A 83 -8.68 17.10 3.75
N GLU A 84 -8.39 16.88 5.03
CA GLU A 84 -8.88 17.69 6.15
C GLU A 84 -8.36 19.14 6.09
N ILE A 85 -7.12 19.36 5.62
CA ILE A 85 -6.53 20.70 5.52
C ILE A 85 -6.99 21.40 4.24
N LYS A 86 -7.25 20.64 3.17
CA LYS A 86 -7.63 21.19 1.87
C LYS A 86 -8.86 22.11 1.92
N HIS A 87 -9.85 21.77 2.73
CA HIS A 87 -11.08 22.57 2.90
C HIS A 87 -10.89 23.78 3.83
N MET A 88 -9.85 23.77 4.67
CA MET A 88 -9.48 24.88 5.56
C MET A 88 -8.41 25.79 4.94
N PHE A 89 -7.96 25.46 3.73
CA PHE A 89 -6.87 26.16 3.06
C PHE A 89 -7.37 27.47 2.46
N HIS A 90 -6.83 28.59 2.94
CA HIS A 90 -7.11 29.91 2.42
C HIS A 90 -5.87 30.44 1.68
N VAL A 91 -6.07 30.91 0.45
CA VAL A 91 -5.02 31.52 -0.36
C VAL A 91 -4.92 33.00 0.00
N ALA A 92 -3.72 33.48 0.32
CA ALA A 92 -3.44 34.90 0.49
C ALA A 92 -3.14 35.54 -0.88
N TRP A 93 -4.18 35.98 -1.59
CA TRP A 93 -4.05 36.66 -2.87
C TRP A 93 -3.44 38.07 -2.70
N VAL A 94 -2.64 38.54 -3.67
CA VAL A 94 -2.16 39.94 -3.69
C VAL A 94 -3.34 40.89 -3.92
N ASP A 95 -4.26 40.48 -4.78
CA ASP A 95 -5.50 41.15 -5.09
C ASP A 95 -6.62 40.09 -5.12
N PRO A 96 -7.56 40.10 -4.17
CA PRO A 96 -8.67 39.15 -4.15
C PRO A 96 -9.55 39.20 -5.40
N GLU A 97 -9.57 40.33 -6.13
CA GLU A 97 -10.33 40.50 -7.36
C GLU A 97 -9.55 40.10 -8.62
N ASP A 98 -8.24 39.84 -8.50
CA ASP A 98 -7.36 39.41 -9.60
C ASP A 98 -6.54 38.18 -9.20
N PRO A 99 -7.11 36.95 -9.33
CA PRO A 99 -6.46 35.71 -8.91
C PRO A 99 -5.23 35.33 -9.75
N HIS A 100 -4.91 36.07 -10.82
CA HIS A 100 -3.67 35.89 -11.57
C HIS A 100 -2.46 36.59 -10.91
N LYS A 101 -2.69 37.49 -9.96
CA LYS A 101 -1.65 38.14 -9.15
C LYS A 101 -1.40 37.33 -7.87
N ILE A 102 -0.47 36.40 -7.95
CA ILE A 102 -0.13 35.49 -6.85
C ILE A 102 1.04 36.08 -6.03
N HIS A 103 0.98 35.99 -4.70
CA HIS A 103 2.07 36.40 -3.82
C HIS A 103 3.11 35.29 -3.72
N ASP A 104 4.40 35.63 -3.80
CA ASP A 104 5.51 34.66 -3.79
C ASP A 104 5.68 33.90 -2.45
N HIS A 105 5.13 34.40 -1.33
CA HIS A 105 5.24 33.76 -0.01
C HIS A 105 4.03 34.04 0.91
N GLY A 106 3.44 32.98 1.50
CA GLY A 106 2.91 33.04 2.88
C GLY A 106 1.39 32.92 3.07
N TYR A 107 1.00 31.90 3.84
CA TYR A 107 -0.36 31.60 4.33
C TYR A 107 -0.89 32.65 5.32
N HIS A 108 -2.20 32.92 5.29
CA HIS A 108 -2.90 33.65 6.35
C HIS A 108 -3.39 32.65 7.42
N ARG A 109 -2.99 32.85 8.67
CA ARG A 109 -3.50 32.11 9.83
C ARG A 109 -4.54 33.02 10.49
N GLU A 110 -5.83 32.78 10.29
CA GLU A 110 -6.86 33.37 11.15
C GLU A 110 -7.03 32.52 12.42
N GLY A 111 -7.15 33.19 13.55
CA GLY A 111 -7.27 32.61 14.89
C GLY A 111 -8.66 32.14 15.24
#